data_AF-A0A940VB84-F1
#
_entry.id   AF-A0A940VB84-F1
#
_cell.length_a   1.000
_cell.length_b   1.000
_cell.length_c   1.000
_cell.angle_alpha   90.00
_cell.angle_beta   90.00
_cell.angle_gamma   90.00
#
_symmetry.space_group_name_H-M   'P 1'
#
loop_
_entity.id
_entity.type
_entity.pdbx_description
1 polymer ?
#
loop_
_entity_poly.entity_id
_entity_poly.type
_entity_poly.pdbx_seq_one_letter_code
_entity_poly.pdbx_strand_id
1 'polypeptide(L)'
;MFLMPSRYEPCGLNQMYSLAYGTIPIVRATGGLDDTIQPFEPETMVGNGFKFAEATGDALLLTVRQALALYRQREPWLRLIENAMACDFSWSRSAKEYEALYHEITALHGAKGV
;
A
#
# COMPACT_ATOMS: atom_id res chain seq x y z
N MET A 1 -6.16 2.27 13.17
CA MET A 1 -5.78 3.06 11.97
C MET A 1 -4.42 3.69 12.23
N PHE A 2 -3.59 3.82 11.21
CA PHE A 2 -2.27 4.46 11.31
C PHE A 2 -2.16 5.57 10.27
N LEU A 3 -1.80 6.79 10.68
CA LEU A 3 -1.76 7.95 9.78
C LEU A 3 -0.34 8.20 9.29
N MET A 4 -0.18 8.34 7.97
CA MET A 4 1.10 8.63 7.31
C MET A 4 0.95 9.80 6.33
N PRO A 5 0.79 11.05 6.82
CA PRO A 5 0.63 12.24 5.99
C PRO A 5 1.97 12.77 5.44
N SER A 6 2.89 11.87 5.05
CA SER A 6 4.23 12.22 4.60
C SER A 6 4.19 13.16 3.39
N ARG A 7 5.01 14.22 3.42
CA ARG A 7 5.21 15.08 2.22
C ARG A 7 6.14 14.42 1.20
N TYR A 8 7.03 13.54 1.66
CA TYR A 8 7.94 12.76 0.83
C TYR A 8 8.14 11.40 1.50
N GLU A 9 8.07 10.32 0.72
CA GLU A 9 8.27 8.94 1.20
C GLU A 9 8.73 8.07 0.02
N PRO A 10 10.03 7.78 -0.12
CA PRO A 10 10.54 7.06 -1.29
C PRO A 10 10.12 5.58 -1.30
N CYS A 11 9.88 4.99 -0.13
CA CYS A 11 9.43 3.59 -0.02
C CYS A 11 8.47 3.42 1.16
N GLY A 12 8.92 3.78 2.38
CA GLY A 12 8.19 3.55 3.62
C GLY A 12 8.08 2.06 3.97
N LEU A 13 8.33 1.69 5.23
CA LEU A 13 8.09 0.33 5.73
C LEU A 13 6.85 0.23 6.63
N ASN A 14 6.46 1.36 7.24
CA ASN A 14 5.42 1.37 8.26
C ASN A 14 4.05 1.01 7.70
N GLN A 15 3.75 1.32 6.44
CA GLN A 15 2.52 0.90 5.79
C GLN A 15 2.48 -0.62 5.58
N MET A 16 3.62 -1.25 5.27
CA MET A 16 3.71 -2.71 5.13
C MET A 16 3.47 -3.40 6.48
N TYR A 17 4.07 -2.87 7.56
CA TYR A 17 3.79 -3.37 8.92
C TYR A 17 2.33 -3.14 9.31
N SER A 18 1.77 -1.97 8.99
CA SER A 18 0.37 -1.67 9.28
C SER A 18 -0.55 -2.70 8.62
N LEU A 19 -0.33 -3.01 7.35
CA LEU A 19 -1.09 -4.01 6.60
C LEU A 19 -0.94 -5.42 7.20
N ALA A 20 0.30 -5.85 7.49
CA ALA A 20 0.57 -7.18 8.04
C ALA A 20 -0.09 -7.44 9.40
N TYR A 21 -0.28 -6.39 10.20
CA TYR A 21 -0.93 -6.45 11.52
C TYR A 21 -2.41 -6.02 11.51
N GLY A 22 -3.02 -5.87 10.33
CA GLY A 22 -4.44 -5.49 10.20
C GLY A 22 -4.76 -4.06 10.67
N THR A 23 -3.75 -3.22 10.83
CA THR A 23 -3.93 -1.81 11.12
C THR A 23 -4.10 -1.04 9.81
N ILE A 24 -5.30 -0.53 9.57
CA ILE A 24 -5.61 0.15 8.31
C ILE A 24 -4.84 1.48 8.19
N PRO A 25 -4.01 1.66 7.14
CA PRO A 25 -3.25 2.88 6.92
C PRO A 25 -4.09 3.97 6.24
N ILE A 26 -3.82 5.22 6.61
CA ILE A 26 -4.35 6.43 5.96
C ILE A 26 -3.14 7.23 5.48
N VAL A 27 -2.92 7.28 4.16
CA VAL A 27 -1.67 7.78 3.59
C VAL A 27 -1.88 8.93 2.63
N ARG A 28 -0.86 9.76 2.46
CA ARG A 28 -0.80 10.66 1.30
C ARG A 28 -0.27 9.89 0.08
N ALA A 29 -0.83 10.14 -1.10
CA ALA A 29 -0.37 9.63 -2.39
C ALA A 29 1.03 10.17 -2.72
N THR A 30 2.08 9.49 -2.26
CA THR A 30 3.47 9.85 -2.53
C THR A 30 4.41 8.67 -2.46
N GLY A 31 5.28 8.54 -3.46
CA GLY A 31 6.28 7.48 -3.60
C GLY A 31 5.72 6.11 -3.19
N GLY A 32 6.44 5.37 -2.35
CA GLY A 32 6.05 4.00 -1.99
C GLY A 32 4.70 3.89 -1.27
N LEU A 33 4.17 4.95 -0.66
CA LEU A 33 2.82 4.94 -0.08
C LEU A 33 1.75 4.88 -1.17
N ASP A 34 1.99 5.55 -2.29
CA ASP A 34 1.08 5.55 -3.42
C ASP A 34 1.04 4.16 -4.09
N ASP A 35 2.23 3.55 -4.22
CA ASP A 35 2.38 2.23 -4.84
C ASP A 35 1.80 1.09 -3.97
N THR A 36 1.89 1.23 -2.64
CA THR A 36 1.52 0.16 -1.69
C THR A 36 0.03 0.18 -1.32
N ILE A 37 -0.56 1.37 -1.19
CA ILE A 37 -1.93 1.51 -0.68
C ILE A 37 -2.93 1.67 -1.82
N GLN A 38 -3.94 0.81 -1.84
CA GLN A 38 -5.09 0.91 -2.72
C GLN A 38 -6.30 1.42 -1.91
N PRO A 39 -6.93 2.53 -2.32
CA PRO A 39 -8.15 3.01 -1.69
C PRO A 39 -9.21 1.92 -1.62
N PHE A 40 -9.83 1.75 -0.45
CA PHE A 40 -10.92 0.80 -0.29
C PHE A 40 -12.21 1.31 -0.93
N GLU A 41 -12.78 0.51 -1.82
CA GLU A 41 -14.05 0.81 -2.49
C GLU A 41 -15.18 -0.05 -1.91
N PRO A 42 -16.14 0.55 -1.17
CA PRO A 42 -17.21 -0.20 -0.50
C PRO A 42 -18.10 -1.03 -1.43
N GLU A 43 -18.27 -0.63 -2.68
CA GLU A 43 -19.13 -1.31 -3.66
C GLU A 43 -18.51 -2.62 -4.16
N THR A 44 -17.17 -2.64 -4.29
CA THR A 44 -16.43 -3.81 -4.78
C THR A 44 -15.77 -4.59 -3.64
N MET A 45 -15.66 -4.00 -2.46
CA MET A 45 -14.98 -4.54 -1.29
C MET A 45 -13.48 -4.84 -1.53
N VAL A 46 -12.88 -4.09 -2.45
CA VAL A 46 -11.46 -4.18 -2.85
C VAL A 46 -10.70 -2.98 -2.29
N GLY A 47 -9.41 -3.17 -2.00
CA GLY A 47 -8.50 -2.16 -1.48
C GLY A 47 -8.03 -2.49 -0.06
N ASN A 48 -7.00 -1.78 0.40
CA ASN A 48 -6.26 -2.12 1.62
C ASN A 48 -6.00 -0.92 2.55
N GLY A 49 -6.50 0.27 2.20
CA GLY A 49 -6.37 1.45 3.04
C GLY A 49 -7.10 2.67 2.52
N PHE A 50 -6.73 3.83 3.05
CA PHE A 50 -7.25 5.13 2.60
C PHE A 50 -6.11 6.00 2.09
N LYS A 51 -6.41 6.82 1.07
CA LYS A 51 -5.44 7.66 0.40
C LYS A 51 -5.99 9.07 0.15
N PHE A 52 -5.13 10.07 0.21
CA PHE A 52 -5.42 11.45 -0.19
C PHE A 52 -4.25 12.07 -0.94
N ALA A 53 -4.51 13.02 -1.86
CA ALA A 53 -3.46 13.55 -2.73
C ALA A 53 -2.80 14.81 -2.15
N GLU A 54 -3.61 15.77 -1.71
CA GLU A 54 -3.18 17.10 -1.31
C GLU A 54 -2.45 17.07 0.04
N ALA A 55 -1.30 17.73 0.13
CA ALA A 55 -0.56 17.86 1.38
C ALA A 55 -1.15 18.95 2.31
N THR A 56 -2.47 18.90 2.54
CA THR A 56 -3.23 19.86 3.35
C THR A 56 -3.90 19.18 4.55
N GLY A 57 -4.15 19.94 5.61
CA GLY A 57 -4.87 19.46 6.78
C GLY A 57 -6.32 19.07 6.46
N ASP A 58 -6.96 19.79 5.54
CA ASP A 58 -8.34 19.53 5.14
C ASP A 58 -8.50 18.20 4.40
N ALA A 59 -7.56 17.87 3.49
CA ALA A 59 -7.57 16.59 2.80
C ALA A 59 -7.37 15.43 3.79
N LEU A 60 -6.40 15.55 4.71
CA LEU A 60 -6.20 14.58 5.77
C LEU A 60 -7.46 14.39 6.63
N LEU A 61 -8.08 15.49 7.06
CA LEU A 61 -9.27 15.47 7.90
C LEU A 61 -10.45 14.80 7.19
N LEU A 62 -10.65 15.10 5.90
CA LEU A 62 -11.69 14.48 5.07
C LEU A 62 -11.50 12.96 5.01
N THR A 63 -10.29 12.50 4.74
CA THR A 63 -9.99 11.07 4.64
C THR A 63 -10.10 10.34 5.97
N VAL A 64 -9.72 10.98 7.08
CA VAL A 64 -9.96 10.43 8.43
C VAL A 64 -11.46 10.28 8.69
N ARG A 65 -12.28 11.26 8.30
CA ARG A 65 -13.74 11.17 8.43
C ARG A 65 -14.33 10.04 7.60
N GLN A 66 -13.85 9.83 6.37
CA GLN A 66 -14.23 8.68 5.53
C GLN A 66 -13.87 7.35 6.21
N ALA A 67 -12.65 7.24 6.73
CA ALA A 67 -12.20 6.04 7.44
C ALA A 67 -13.05 5.75 8.69
N LEU A 68 -13.38 6.77 9.48
CA LEU A 68 -14.26 6.64 10.65
C LEU A 68 -15.70 6.28 10.28
N ALA A 69 -16.21 6.76 9.15
CA ALA A 69 -17.54 6.40 8.65
C ALA A 69 -17.58 4.91 8.25
N LEU A 70 -16.54 4.41 7.58
CA LEU A 70 -16.42 2.99 7.24
C LEU A 70 -16.20 2.13 8.48
N TYR A 71 -15.41 2.59 9.45
CA TYR A 71 -15.15 1.87 10.71
C TYR A 71 -16.43 1.51 11.48
N ARG A 72 -17.48 2.35 11.37
CA ARG A 72 -18.79 2.08 11.99
C ARG A 72 -19.57 0.97 11.29
N GLN A 73 -19.13 0.53 10.11
CA GLN A 73 -19.74 -0.53 9.31
C GLN A 73 -18.92 -1.81 9.48
N ARG A 74 -19.43 -2.74 10.31
CA ARG A 74 -18.68 -3.94 10.72
C ARG A 74 -18.18 -4.78 9.55
N GLU A 75 -19.08 -5.15 8.64
CA GLU A 75 -18.75 -6.05 7.52
C GLU A 75 -17.71 -5.45 6.56
N PRO A 76 -17.90 -4.23 6.00
CA PRO A 76 -16.86 -3.58 5.19
C PRO A 76 -15.54 -3.40 5.90
N TRP A 77 -15.56 -3.07 7.20
CA TRP A 77 -14.35 -2.86 7.97
C TRP A 77 -13.55 -4.15 8.17
N LEU A 78 -14.21 -5.27 8.50
CA LEU A 78 -13.54 -6.56 8.64
C LEU A 78 -12.94 -7.01 7.31
N ARG A 79 -13.67 -6.82 6.20
CA ARG A 79 -13.16 -7.13 4.86
C ARG A 79 -11.93 -6.31 4.49
N LEU A 80 -11.92 -5.02 4.83
CA LEU A 80 -10.76 -4.16 4.64
C LEU A 80 -9.55 -4.67 5.45
N ILE A 81 -9.75 -5.14 6.69
CA ILE A 81 -8.68 -5.78 7.49
C ILE A 81 -8.17 -7.07 6.83
N GLU A 82 -9.07 -7.94 6.36
CA GLU A 82 -8.69 -9.16 5.64
C GLU A 82 -7.84 -8.86 4.41
N ASN A 83 -8.28 -7.91 3.58
CA ASN A 83 -7.55 -7.46 2.39
C ASN A 83 -6.15 -6.94 2.76
N ALA A 84 -6.06 -6.13 3.82
CA ALA A 84 -4.80 -5.60 4.31
C ALA A 84 -3.82 -6.71 4.73
N MET A 85 -4.30 -7.67 5.52
CA MET A 85 -3.47 -8.78 6.01
C MET A 85 -3.12 -9.80 4.91
N ALA A 86 -3.90 -9.87 3.84
CA ALA A 86 -3.62 -10.74 2.68
C ALA A 86 -2.55 -10.17 1.73
N CYS A 87 -2.12 -8.92 1.92
CA CYS A 87 -1.08 -8.33 1.08
C CYS A 87 0.29 -8.96 1.38
N ASP A 88 0.95 -9.50 0.34
CA ASP A 88 2.31 -10.05 0.46
C ASP A 88 3.38 -9.00 0.11
N PHE A 89 4.04 -8.49 1.16
CA PHE A 89 5.24 -7.64 1.08
C PHE A 89 6.46 -8.33 1.68
N SER A 90 6.52 -9.67 1.61
CA SER A 90 7.65 -10.43 2.13
C SER A 90 8.93 -10.16 1.33
N TRP A 91 10.08 -10.23 2.01
CA TRP A 91 11.39 -10.18 1.35
C TRP A 91 11.57 -11.30 0.32
N SER A 92 10.93 -12.45 0.52
CA SER A 92 10.94 -13.57 -0.43
C SER A 92 10.33 -13.18 -1.78
N ARG A 93 9.29 -12.35 -1.80
CA ARG A 93 8.70 -11.82 -3.03
C ARG A 93 9.70 -10.88 -3.73
N SER A 94 10.21 -9.88 -3.01
CA SER A 94 11.17 -8.93 -3.58
C SER A 94 12.43 -9.62 -4.11
N ALA A 95 12.95 -10.61 -3.38
CA ALA A 95 14.13 -11.37 -3.81
C ALA A 95 13.93 -12.08 -5.15
N LYS A 96 12.74 -12.67 -5.39
CA LYS A 96 12.40 -13.32 -6.67
C LYS A 96 12.33 -12.33 -7.83
N GLU A 97 11.80 -11.13 -7.60
CA GLU A 97 11.75 -10.07 -8.62
C GLU A 97 13.18 -9.64 -9.01
N TYR A 98 14.08 -9.50 -8.05
CA TYR A 98 15.49 -9.22 -8.31
C TYR A 98 16.22 -10.38 -9.00
N GLU A 99 15.96 -11.62 -8.59
CA GLU A 99 16.54 -12.82 -9.23
C GLU A 99 16.15 -12.88 -10.72
N ALA A 100 14.87 -12.65 -11.04
CA ALA A 100 14.40 -12.59 -12.42
C ALA A 100 15.10 -11.49 -13.23
N LEU A 101 15.24 -10.29 -12.65
CA LEU A 101 15.95 -9.19 -13.28
C LEU A 101 17.44 -9.53 -13.55
N TYR A 102 18.11 -10.19 -12.61
CA TYR A 102 19.49 -10.62 -12.80
C TYR A 102 19.64 -11.68 -13.90
N HIS A 103 18.69 -12.61 -14.00
CA HIS A 103 18.65 -13.57 -15.11
C HIS A 103 18.44 -12.89 -16.47
N GLU A 104 17.57 -11.88 -16.55
CA GLU A 104 17.33 -11.13 -17.78
C GLU A 104 18.60 -10.37 -18.24
N ILE A 105 19.25 -9.66 -17.31
CA ILE A 105 20.45 -8.88 -17.61
C ILE A 105 21.60 -9.78 -18.05
N THR A 106 21.79 -10.92 -17.39
CA THR A 106 22.84 -11.89 -17.75
C THR A 106 22.58 -12.55 -19.10
N ALA A 107 21.32 -12.88 -19.41
CA ALA A 107 20.93 -13.42 -20.72
C ALA A 107 21.15 -12.41 -21.86
N LEU A 108 20.80 -11.14 -21.65
CA LEU A 108 21.04 -10.06 -22.62
C LEU A 108 22.53 -9.81 -22.89
N HIS A 109 23.37 -9.93 -21.86
CA HIS A 109 24.83 -9.80 -22.02
C HIS A 109 25.41 -10.99 -22.79
N GLY A 110 24.97 -12.22 -22.49
CA GLY A 110 25.38 -13.42 -23.23
C GLY A 110 24.94 -13.40 -24.70
N ALA A 111 23.79 -12.82 -25.02
CA ALA A 111 23.28 -12.69 -26.38
C ALA A 111 23.97 -11.61 -27.23
N LYS A 112 24.64 -10.64 -26.60
CA LYS A 112 25.44 -9.58 -27.28
C LYS A 112 26.93 -9.90 -27.38
N GLY A 113 27.36 -11.03 -26.83
CA GLY A 113 28.73 -11.54 -26.89
C GLY A 113 28.91 -12.63 -27.95
N VAL A 114 28.62 -12.32 -29.22
CA VAL A 114 29.17 -12.96 -30.44
C VAL A 114 29.35 -11.88 -31.49
#